data_AF-A0A815YIY0-F1
#
_entry.id   AF-A0A815YIY0-F1
#
_cell.length_a   1.000
_cell.length_b   1.000
_cell.length_c   1.000
_cell.angle_alpha   90.00
_cell.angle_beta   90.00
_cell.angle_gamma   90.00
#
_symmetry.space_group_name_H-M   'P 1'
#
loop_
_entity.id
_entity.type
_entity.pdbx_description
1 polymer ?
#
loop_
_entity_poly.entity_id
_entity_poly.type
_entity_poly.pdbx_seq_one_letter_code
_entity_poly.pdbx_strand_id
1 'polypeptide(L)'
;PKNECRETRLIKDLLTHTAGYAPSVAFYDPASVPSDLFSQEKNKTEEIIETKLEFQRPRGGDQIPLYSDIDYMLLGLVVEHISGTSIDQYVANNIYHKLGLKHTLFNPLNTNNNYQKSNFAATELNGNTRNHTISFPNVRTHVLQGEVHDEKSFYSMNGLSGHAGLFSNLYDMSILTQIMLNDGTYEDVKFWSKNVQDLFLTPYPYDPTFGLGWRLNRNKSLSWFGLHASDDAYGHTGWTGTCTVIDPKYSMAITLLTNKRHTPCINGTFDGEKYETGKYGKIMTLVYESMLLHKDPPKKL
;
A
#
# COMPACT_ATOMS: atom_id res chain seq x y z
N PRO A 1 -6.75 -21.69 -12.38
CA PRO A 1 -7.49 -22.82 -12.98
C PRO A 1 -8.81 -22.36 -13.58
N LYS A 2 -9.07 -22.72 -14.85
CA LYS A 2 -10.42 -22.65 -15.42
C LYS A 2 -11.37 -23.47 -14.53
N ASN A 3 -12.57 -22.94 -14.29
CA ASN A 3 -13.65 -23.56 -13.48
C ASN A 3 -13.57 -23.36 -11.96
N GLU A 4 -12.68 -22.50 -11.45
CA GLU A 4 -12.86 -21.99 -10.08
C GLU A 4 -13.84 -20.81 -10.09
N CYS A 5 -14.98 -21.06 -9.49
CA CYS A 5 -16.08 -20.15 -9.22
C CYS A 5 -15.64 -18.95 -8.36
N ARG A 6 -15.76 -17.71 -8.88
CA ARG A 6 -15.39 -16.46 -8.18
C ARG A 6 -16.16 -16.29 -6.86
N GLU A 7 -17.38 -16.79 -6.81
CA GLU A 7 -18.27 -16.81 -5.64
C GLU A 7 -17.71 -17.60 -4.45
N THR A 8 -16.67 -18.42 -4.66
CA THR A 8 -16.00 -19.14 -3.57
C THR A 8 -14.94 -18.31 -2.86
N ARG A 9 -14.54 -17.15 -3.40
CA ARG A 9 -13.49 -16.31 -2.82
C ARG A 9 -14.01 -15.53 -1.63
N LEU A 10 -13.22 -15.53 -0.55
CA LEU A 10 -13.52 -14.77 0.65
C LEU A 10 -12.64 -13.53 0.73
N ILE A 11 -13.09 -12.53 1.49
CA ILE A 11 -12.32 -11.32 1.81
C ILE A 11 -10.95 -11.67 2.40
N LYS A 12 -10.89 -12.69 3.25
CA LYS A 12 -9.62 -13.16 3.81
C LYS A 12 -8.65 -13.64 2.72
N ASP A 13 -9.14 -14.24 1.64
CA ASP A 13 -8.29 -14.77 0.57
C ASP A 13 -7.63 -13.61 -0.22
N LEU A 14 -8.33 -12.48 -0.35
CA LEU A 14 -7.77 -11.26 -0.93
C LEU A 14 -6.77 -10.59 0.02
N LEU A 15 -7.11 -10.47 1.31
CA LEU A 15 -6.25 -9.87 2.33
C LEU A 15 -4.93 -10.64 2.51
N THR A 16 -4.93 -11.97 2.31
CA THR A 16 -3.73 -12.82 2.37
C THR A 16 -3.05 -13.03 1.02
N HIS A 17 -3.50 -12.37 -0.06
CA HIS A 17 -2.96 -12.55 -1.41
C HIS A 17 -2.96 -14.02 -1.91
N THR A 18 -4.05 -14.74 -1.61
CA THR A 18 -4.25 -16.16 -1.97
C THR A 18 -5.53 -16.39 -2.76
N ALA A 19 -6.15 -15.34 -3.30
CA ALA A 19 -7.34 -15.48 -4.15
C ALA A 19 -7.02 -16.14 -5.50
N GLY A 20 -5.75 -16.13 -5.91
CA GLY A 20 -5.26 -16.90 -7.05
C GLY A 20 -5.38 -16.19 -8.41
N TYR A 21 -5.76 -14.91 -8.42
CA TYR A 21 -5.56 -14.06 -9.60
C TYR A 21 -4.07 -13.90 -9.90
N ALA A 22 -3.76 -13.48 -11.13
CA ALA A 22 -2.43 -12.98 -11.44
C ALA A 22 -2.12 -11.82 -10.47
N PRO A 23 -0.94 -11.79 -9.81
CA PRO A 23 -0.64 -10.76 -8.81
C PRO A 23 -0.59 -9.34 -9.38
N SER A 24 -0.21 -9.21 -10.65
CA SER A 24 -0.20 -7.93 -11.35
C SER A 24 -0.56 -8.16 -12.82
N VAL A 25 -1.48 -7.36 -13.33
CA VAL A 25 -1.87 -7.34 -14.75
C VAL A 25 -1.73 -5.90 -15.26
N ALA A 26 -0.91 -5.72 -16.30
CA ALA A 26 -0.65 -4.40 -16.88
C ALA A 26 -1.75 -4.01 -17.88
N PHE A 27 -3.00 -3.83 -17.40
CA PHE A 27 -4.14 -3.49 -18.25
C PHE A 27 -3.88 -2.25 -19.14
N TYR A 28 -3.05 -1.33 -18.66
CA TYR A 28 -2.68 -0.09 -19.34
C TYR A 28 -1.68 -0.25 -20.49
N ASP A 29 -1.11 -1.44 -20.70
CA ASP A 29 -0.09 -1.71 -21.72
C ASP A 29 -0.55 -2.82 -22.69
N PRO A 30 -0.93 -2.47 -23.94
CA PRO A 30 -1.43 -3.44 -24.91
C PRO A 30 -0.33 -4.38 -25.44
N ALA A 31 0.96 -4.10 -25.19
CA ALA A 31 2.03 -5.04 -25.50
C ALA A 31 2.16 -6.15 -24.44
N SER A 32 1.64 -5.92 -23.24
CA SER A 32 1.76 -6.82 -22.09
C SER A 32 0.52 -7.70 -21.86
N VAL A 33 -0.62 -7.38 -22.48
CA VAL A 33 -1.88 -8.11 -22.29
C VAL A 33 -2.61 -8.35 -23.63
N PRO A 34 -3.43 -9.42 -23.72
CA PRO A 34 -4.40 -9.59 -24.81
C PRO A 34 -5.30 -8.38 -25.01
N SER A 35 -5.76 -8.15 -26.24
CA SER A 35 -6.54 -6.95 -26.62
C SER A 35 -7.83 -6.77 -25.83
N ASP A 36 -8.45 -7.85 -25.37
CA ASP A 36 -9.68 -7.85 -24.59
C ASP A 36 -9.46 -7.57 -23.09
N LEU A 37 -8.20 -7.56 -22.64
CA LEU A 37 -7.77 -7.15 -21.29
C LEU A 37 -7.12 -5.74 -21.27
N PHE A 38 -6.86 -5.13 -22.43
CA PHE A 38 -6.33 -3.77 -22.47
C PHE A 38 -7.38 -2.74 -22.04
N SER A 39 -7.05 -1.92 -21.03
CA SER A 39 -7.90 -0.85 -20.51
C SER A 39 -7.09 0.26 -19.82
N GLN A 40 -7.41 1.51 -20.17
CA GLN A 40 -7.05 2.71 -19.43
C GLN A 40 -8.32 3.46 -18.95
N GLU A 41 -9.37 2.70 -18.66
CA GLU A 41 -10.67 3.23 -18.21
C GLU A 41 -11.17 2.40 -17.03
N LYS A 42 -11.51 3.05 -15.90
CA LYS A 42 -11.92 2.38 -14.65
C LYS A 42 -13.03 1.35 -14.87
N ASN A 43 -14.16 1.78 -15.44
CA ASN A 43 -15.33 0.91 -15.63
C ASN A 43 -15.02 -0.34 -16.48
N LYS A 44 -14.21 -0.19 -17.52
CA LYS A 44 -13.79 -1.31 -18.37
C LYS A 44 -12.82 -2.24 -17.62
N THR A 45 -11.90 -1.68 -16.84
CA THR A 45 -10.97 -2.46 -16.01
C THR A 45 -11.72 -3.29 -14.96
N GLU A 46 -12.75 -2.71 -14.33
CA GLU A 46 -13.63 -3.42 -13.40
C GLU A 46 -14.34 -4.60 -14.09
N GLU A 47 -14.99 -4.35 -15.23
CA GLU A 47 -15.64 -5.40 -16.03
C GLU A 47 -14.66 -6.53 -16.38
N ILE A 48 -13.42 -6.18 -16.77
CA ILE A 48 -12.37 -7.16 -17.07
C ILE A 48 -12.04 -8.01 -15.84
N ILE A 49 -11.83 -7.39 -14.68
CA ILE A 49 -11.50 -8.11 -13.43
C ILE A 49 -12.64 -9.05 -13.06
N GLU A 50 -13.89 -8.60 -13.16
CA GLU A 50 -15.08 -9.35 -12.75
C GLU A 50 -15.38 -10.51 -13.69
N THR A 51 -15.19 -10.34 -15.00
CA THR A 51 -15.71 -11.28 -16.00
C THR A 51 -14.62 -12.05 -16.74
N LYS A 52 -13.47 -11.44 -17.04
CA LYS A 52 -12.48 -11.99 -17.98
C LYS A 52 -11.21 -12.50 -17.32
N LEU A 53 -10.79 -11.95 -16.18
CA LEU A 53 -9.55 -12.39 -15.53
C LEU A 53 -9.66 -13.82 -15.00
N GLU A 54 -8.88 -14.72 -15.58
CA GLU A 54 -8.79 -16.10 -15.12
C GLU A 54 -7.91 -16.21 -13.86
N PHE A 55 -8.28 -17.12 -12.97
CA PHE A 55 -7.41 -17.53 -11.87
C PHE A 55 -6.17 -18.23 -12.45
N GLN A 56 -4.97 -17.81 -12.05
CA GLN A 56 -3.72 -18.49 -12.39
C GLN A 56 -3.41 -19.62 -11.40
N ARG A 57 -3.88 -19.50 -10.16
CA ARG A 57 -3.59 -20.43 -9.07
C ARG A 57 -4.88 -20.91 -8.41
N PRO A 58 -4.92 -22.16 -7.91
CA PRO A 58 -6.07 -22.62 -7.16
C PRO A 58 -6.29 -21.80 -5.91
N ARG A 59 -7.52 -21.79 -5.39
CA ARG A 59 -7.78 -21.25 -4.05
C ARG A 59 -6.94 -21.98 -3.01
N GLY A 60 -6.01 -21.27 -2.38
CA GLY A 60 -5.04 -21.87 -1.44
C GLY A 60 -4.04 -22.84 -2.10
N GLY A 61 -3.90 -22.81 -3.42
CA GLY A 61 -3.25 -23.83 -4.24
C GLY A 61 -1.73 -23.85 -4.23
N ASP A 62 -1.07 -22.70 -4.04
CA ASP A 62 0.22 -22.75 -3.36
C ASP A 62 -0.01 -22.03 -2.06
N GLN A 63 0.18 -22.78 -0.98
CA GLN A 63 0.02 -22.33 0.39
C GLN A 63 0.85 -21.09 0.72
N ILE A 64 1.62 -20.53 -0.22
CA ILE A 64 2.45 -19.34 -0.04
C ILE A 64 1.74 -18.12 -0.66
N PRO A 65 1.49 -17.05 0.12
CA PRO A 65 1.01 -15.77 -0.38
C PRO A 65 1.88 -15.20 -1.49
N LEU A 66 1.26 -14.59 -2.52
CA LEU A 66 1.99 -13.86 -3.55
C LEU A 66 1.42 -12.45 -3.65
N TYR A 67 2.20 -11.46 -3.23
CA TYR A 67 1.78 -10.05 -3.20
C TYR A 67 1.05 -9.66 -4.48
N SER A 68 -0.21 -9.25 -4.34
CA SER A 68 -1.18 -9.10 -5.43
C SER A 68 -1.83 -7.73 -5.38
N ASP A 69 -1.61 -6.93 -6.42
CA ASP A 69 -2.30 -5.67 -6.64
C ASP A 69 -3.77 -5.93 -6.94
N ILE A 70 -4.07 -6.96 -7.76
CA ILE A 70 -5.45 -7.31 -8.14
C ILE A 70 -6.31 -7.62 -6.91
N ASP A 71 -5.76 -8.31 -5.92
CA ASP A 71 -6.50 -8.67 -4.71
C ASP A 71 -6.91 -7.42 -3.91
N TYR A 72 -6.04 -6.40 -3.87
CA TYR A 72 -6.31 -5.15 -3.15
C TYR A 72 -7.13 -4.14 -3.99
N MET A 73 -7.00 -4.17 -5.33
CA MET A 73 -7.94 -3.51 -6.23
C MET A 73 -9.37 -4.01 -5.96
N LEU A 74 -9.55 -5.34 -5.90
CA LEU A 74 -10.83 -5.98 -5.59
C LEU A 74 -11.36 -5.61 -4.21
N LEU A 75 -10.52 -5.54 -3.17
CA LEU A 75 -10.95 -5.07 -1.85
C LEU A 75 -11.51 -3.65 -1.90
N GLY A 76 -10.89 -2.76 -2.68
CA GLY A 76 -11.42 -1.43 -2.94
C GLY A 76 -12.79 -1.45 -3.62
N LEU A 77 -12.93 -2.24 -4.69
CA LEU A 77 -14.20 -2.40 -5.42
C LEU A 77 -15.31 -2.99 -4.56
N VAL A 78 -14.99 -3.94 -3.67
CA VAL A 78 -15.96 -4.50 -2.72
C VAL A 78 -16.49 -3.41 -1.78
N VAL A 79 -15.63 -2.53 -1.28
CA VAL A 79 -16.04 -1.39 -0.45
C VAL A 79 -16.98 -0.46 -1.25
N GLU A 80 -16.64 -0.15 -2.50
CA GLU A 80 -17.47 0.68 -3.36
C GLU A 80 -18.84 0.05 -3.62
N HIS A 81 -18.86 -1.24 -3.97
CA HIS A 81 -20.08 -1.99 -4.26
C HIS A 81 -21.01 -2.09 -3.04
N ILE A 82 -20.47 -2.39 -1.85
CA ILE A 82 -21.27 -2.53 -0.62
C ILE A 82 -21.77 -1.17 -0.12
N SER A 83 -20.93 -0.13 -0.17
CA SER A 83 -21.29 1.18 0.36
C SER A 83 -22.12 2.04 -0.58
N GLY A 84 -22.08 1.76 -1.89
CA GLY A 84 -22.67 2.60 -2.93
C GLY A 84 -21.96 3.95 -3.12
N THR A 85 -20.74 4.10 -2.59
CA THR A 85 -19.92 5.32 -2.69
C THR A 85 -18.54 4.98 -3.21
N SER A 86 -17.87 5.92 -3.88
CA SER A 86 -16.49 5.70 -4.31
C SER A 86 -15.54 5.56 -3.12
N ILE A 87 -14.41 4.86 -3.30
CA ILE A 87 -13.52 4.50 -2.20
C ILE A 87 -12.99 5.73 -1.48
N ASP A 88 -12.67 6.81 -2.21
CA ASP A 88 -12.22 8.09 -1.67
C ASP A 88 -13.28 8.77 -0.79
N GLN A 89 -14.55 8.75 -1.21
CA GLN A 89 -15.67 9.25 -0.42
C GLN A 89 -15.89 8.39 0.83
N TYR A 90 -15.82 7.06 0.68
CA TYR A 90 -16.00 6.14 1.80
C TYR A 90 -14.96 6.39 2.89
N VAL A 91 -13.67 6.39 2.54
CA VAL A 91 -12.59 6.58 3.52
C VAL A 91 -12.58 7.99 4.08
N ALA A 92 -12.91 9.02 3.29
CA ALA A 92 -13.01 10.39 3.78
C ALA A 92 -14.07 10.49 4.89
N ASN A 93 -15.28 10.02 4.63
CA ASN A 93 -16.41 10.16 5.54
C ASN A 93 -16.36 9.19 6.73
N ASN A 94 -15.85 7.98 6.51
CA ASN A 94 -15.89 6.94 7.53
C ASN A 94 -14.63 6.87 8.38
N ILE A 95 -13.48 7.32 7.88
CA ILE A 95 -12.18 7.21 8.54
C ILE A 95 -11.56 8.58 8.76
N TYR A 96 -11.27 9.32 7.68
CA TYR A 96 -10.40 10.49 7.73
C TYR A 96 -11.03 11.64 8.52
N HIS A 97 -12.28 12.00 8.21
CA HIS A 97 -12.99 13.06 8.93
C HIS A 97 -13.18 12.74 10.41
N LYS A 98 -13.44 11.47 10.75
CA LYS A 98 -13.60 11.04 12.15
C LYS A 98 -12.29 11.15 12.93
N LEU A 99 -11.16 10.90 12.28
CA LEU A 99 -9.82 11.04 12.85
C LEU A 99 -9.25 12.46 12.71
N GLY A 100 -10.00 13.41 12.12
CA GLY A 100 -9.53 14.77 11.87
C GLY A 100 -8.37 14.87 10.88
N LEU A 101 -8.17 13.88 10.01
CA LEU A 101 -7.09 13.87 9.01
C LEU A 101 -7.38 14.90 7.91
N LYS A 102 -6.42 15.79 7.63
CA LYS A 102 -6.60 16.92 6.69
C LYS A 102 -5.78 16.78 5.41
N HIS A 103 -4.80 15.91 5.41
CA HIS A 103 -3.82 15.74 4.35
C HIS A 103 -3.81 14.34 3.75
N THR A 104 -4.72 13.47 4.21
CA THR A 104 -4.89 12.11 3.72
C THR A 104 -6.02 12.04 2.70
N LEU A 105 -5.68 11.79 1.43
CA LEU A 105 -6.63 11.84 0.33
C LEU A 105 -6.12 11.14 -0.94
N PHE A 106 -7.06 10.80 -1.82
CA PHE A 106 -6.77 10.38 -3.19
C PHE A 106 -6.75 11.59 -4.14
N ASN A 107 -6.01 11.48 -5.25
CA ASN A 107 -5.98 12.45 -6.35
C ASN A 107 -5.91 13.93 -5.89
N PRO A 108 -4.93 14.32 -5.07
CA PRO A 108 -4.98 15.59 -4.35
C PRO A 108 -5.08 16.83 -5.25
N LEU A 109 -4.49 16.78 -6.44
CA LEU A 109 -4.53 17.88 -7.42
C LEU A 109 -5.90 18.06 -8.10
N ASN A 110 -6.80 17.08 -7.97
CA ASN A 110 -8.16 17.12 -8.53
C ASN A 110 -9.21 17.42 -7.46
N THR A 111 -8.79 17.86 -6.26
CA THR A 111 -9.70 18.17 -5.15
C THR A 111 -9.90 19.67 -4.96
N ASN A 112 -10.96 20.06 -4.27
CA ASN A 112 -11.26 21.45 -3.93
C ASN A 112 -10.32 22.05 -2.86
N ASN A 113 -9.31 21.29 -2.40
CA ASN A 113 -8.36 21.72 -1.37
C ASN A 113 -7.22 22.62 -1.91
N ASN A 114 -7.24 22.97 -3.20
CA ASN A 114 -6.26 23.85 -3.86
C ASN A 114 -4.79 23.38 -3.74
N TYR A 115 -4.58 22.08 -3.61
CA TYR A 115 -3.24 21.51 -3.62
C TYR A 115 -2.55 21.76 -4.97
N GLN A 116 -1.29 22.18 -4.90
CA GLN A 116 -0.40 22.37 -6.04
C GLN A 116 0.71 21.34 -6.02
N LYS A 117 1.38 21.14 -7.16
CA LYS A 117 2.52 20.20 -7.27
C LYS A 117 3.60 20.49 -6.22
N SER A 118 3.86 21.77 -5.91
CA SER A 118 4.82 22.21 -4.89
C SER A 118 4.51 21.73 -3.47
N ASN A 119 3.30 21.27 -3.18
CA ASN A 119 2.95 20.69 -1.88
C ASN A 119 3.41 19.23 -1.73
N PHE A 120 3.88 18.58 -2.79
CA PHE A 120 4.25 17.17 -2.81
C PHE A 120 5.71 16.97 -3.19
N ALA A 121 6.34 15.94 -2.62
CA ALA A 121 7.60 15.44 -3.15
C ALA A 121 7.37 14.85 -4.55
N ALA A 122 8.29 15.14 -5.47
CA ALA A 122 8.31 14.48 -6.78
C ALA A 122 8.69 13.00 -6.62
N THR A 123 8.12 12.12 -7.44
CA THR A 123 8.21 10.66 -7.27
C THR A 123 8.89 9.94 -8.43
N GLU A 124 8.91 10.48 -9.65
CA GLU A 124 9.68 9.92 -10.78
C GLU A 124 10.10 11.04 -11.75
N LEU A 125 11.29 10.96 -12.33
CA LEU A 125 11.85 12.04 -13.18
C LEU A 125 11.20 12.14 -14.56
N ASN A 126 10.95 11.00 -15.22
CA ASN A 126 10.55 10.94 -16.63
C ASN A 126 9.21 10.24 -16.79
N GLY A 127 8.28 10.46 -15.86
CA GLY A 127 7.02 9.71 -15.77
C GLY A 127 7.25 8.21 -15.67
N ASN A 128 6.24 7.38 -15.94
CA ASN A 128 6.35 5.92 -15.82
C ASN A 128 7.24 5.26 -16.90
N THR A 129 8.04 6.05 -17.64
CA THR A 129 8.91 5.54 -18.70
C THR A 129 10.16 4.83 -18.17
N ARG A 130 10.46 4.93 -16.86
CA ARG A 130 11.67 4.35 -16.27
C ARG A 130 12.94 4.80 -16.99
N ASN A 131 13.07 6.11 -17.21
CA ASN A 131 14.13 6.71 -18.01
C ASN A 131 14.08 6.27 -19.49
N HIS A 132 12.89 6.38 -20.10
CA HIS A 132 12.62 6.10 -21.51
C HIS A 132 12.74 4.63 -21.95
N THR A 133 12.80 3.67 -21.01
CA THR A 133 12.87 2.24 -21.34
C THR A 133 11.49 1.57 -21.46
N ILE A 134 10.45 2.18 -20.89
CA ILE A 134 9.06 1.71 -20.94
C ILE A 134 8.24 2.67 -21.79
N SER A 135 7.43 2.13 -22.70
CA SER A 135 6.54 2.90 -23.57
C SER A 135 5.23 2.14 -23.77
N PHE A 136 4.11 2.84 -23.57
CA PHE A 136 2.76 2.38 -23.84
C PHE A 136 1.88 3.60 -24.15
N PRO A 137 0.65 3.44 -24.69
CA PRO A 137 -0.23 4.57 -24.99
C PRO A 137 -0.43 5.48 -23.77
N ASN A 138 -0.35 6.80 -23.95
CA ASN A 138 -0.55 7.81 -22.90
C ASN A 138 0.44 7.75 -21.72
N VAL A 139 1.56 7.01 -21.83
CA VAL A 139 2.60 7.02 -20.79
C VAL A 139 3.04 8.46 -20.50
N ARG A 140 2.98 8.85 -19.23
CA ARG A 140 3.51 10.14 -18.78
C ARG A 140 5.02 10.18 -18.97
N THR A 141 5.54 11.30 -19.46
CA THR A 141 6.98 11.52 -19.71
C THR A 141 7.56 12.66 -18.89
N HIS A 142 6.72 13.36 -18.12
CA HIS A 142 7.09 14.47 -17.23
C HIS A 142 7.38 14.03 -15.81
N VAL A 143 7.99 14.90 -15.00
CA VAL A 143 8.20 14.66 -13.57
C VAL A 143 6.87 14.41 -12.86
N LEU A 144 6.71 13.23 -12.26
CA LEU A 144 5.51 12.91 -11.46
C LEU A 144 5.62 13.61 -10.12
N GLN A 145 4.63 14.44 -9.79
CA GLN A 145 4.60 15.19 -8.53
C GLN A 145 3.14 15.56 -8.19
N GLY A 146 2.66 15.08 -7.04
CA GLY A 146 1.25 15.21 -6.65
C GLY A 146 0.28 14.35 -7.47
N GLU A 147 0.81 13.48 -8.34
CA GLU A 147 0.04 12.57 -9.19
C GLU A 147 0.31 11.12 -8.75
N VAL A 148 -0.72 10.26 -8.80
CA VAL A 148 -0.55 8.84 -8.45
C VAL A 148 0.56 8.22 -9.29
N HIS A 149 1.54 7.60 -8.63
CA HIS A 149 2.69 7.00 -9.31
C HIS A 149 2.33 5.66 -9.98
N ASP A 150 1.63 4.79 -9.26
CA ASP A 150 1.32 3.43 -9.71
C ASP A 150 0.54 3.45 -11.02
N GLU A 151 1.03 2.71 -12.02
CA GLU A 151 0.50 2.69 -13.36
C GLU A 151 -0.94 2.13 -13.40
N LYS A 152 -1.22 1.06 -12.63
CA LYS A 152 -2.55 0.45 -12.61
C LYS A 152 -3.57 1.37 -11.96
N SER A 153 -3.22 1.97 -10.83
CA SER A 153 -4.07 2.92 -10.14
C SER A 153 -4.32 4.14 -11.03
N PHE A 154 -3.28 4.78 -11.58
CA PHE A 154 -3.42 5.98 -12.40
C PHE A 154 -4.16 5.74 -13.72
N TYR A 155 -3.66 4.83 -14.57
CA TYR A 155 -4.19 4.67 -15.93
C TYR A 155 -5.46 3.81 -15.95
N SER A 156 -5.55 2.76 -15.13
CA SER A 156 -6.64 1.77 -15.24
C SER A 156 -7.74 1.94 -14.19
N MET A 157 -7.50 2.70 -13.11
CA MET A 157 -8.46 2.91 -12.01
C MET A 157 -8.73 4.39 -11.68
N ASN A 158 -8.35 5.32 -12.57
CA ASN A 158 -8.56 6.76 -12.39
C ASN A 158 -7.95 7.33 -11.06
N GLY A 159 -6.87 6.72 -10.59
CA GLY A 159 -6.18 7.05 -9.33
C GLY A 159 -6.90 6.62 -8.05
N LEU A 160 -8.06 5.97 -8.15
CA LEU A 160 -8.88 5.51 -7.03
C LEU A 160 -8.82 3.99 -6.93
N SER A 161 -7.89 3.46 -6.15
CA SER A 161 -7.69 2.01 -6.04
C SER A 161 -7.28 1.56 -4.65
N GLY A 162 -7.68 0.34 -4.28
CA GLY A 162 -7.44 -0.20 -2.94
C GLY A 162 -5.98 -0.60 -2.67
N HIS A 163 -5.15 -0.80 -3.71
CA HIS A 163 -3.73 -1.12 -3.54
C HIS A 163 -2.81 0.11 -3.53
N ALA A 164 -3.20 1.19 -4.20
CA ALA A 164 -2.36 2.38 -4.38
C ALA A 164 -3.19 3.64 -4.72
N GLY A 165 -2.60 4.81 -4.46
CA GLY A 165 -3.17 6.11 -4.86
C GLY A 165 -3.34 7.13 -3.73
N LEU A 166 -3.08 6.69 -2.49
CA LEU A 166 -3.24 7.54 -1.31
C LEU A 166 -2.03 8.46 -1.09
N PHE A 167 -2.31 9.73 -0.79
CA PHE A 167 -1.35 10.73 -0.33
C PHE A 167 -1.58 11.05 1.13
N SER A 168 -0.51 11.36 1.87
CA SER A 168 -0.58 11.81 3.27
C SER A 168 0.69 12.57 3.65
N ASN A 169 0.75 13.11 4.87
CA ASN A 169 1.93 13.71 5.47
C ASN A 169 2.28 13.02 6.80
N LEU A 170 3.41 13.39 7.41
CA LEU A 170 3.84 12.77 8.67
C LEU A 170 2.87 13.02 9.84
N TYR A 171 2.15 14.15 9.84
CA TYR A 171 1.20 14.45 10.91
C TYR A 171 0.02 13.47 10.88
N ASP A 172 -0.67 13.37 9.75
CA ASP A 172 -1.79 12.42 9.60
C ASP A 172 -1.32 10.96 9.76
N MET A 173 -0.12 10.62 9.28
CA MET A 173 0.48 9.29 9.49
C MET A 173 0.74 8.99 10.96
N SER A 174 1.08 10.00 11.79
CA SER A 174 1.23 9.80 13.24
C SER A 174 -0.09 9.39 13.90
N ILE A 175 -1.21 9.97 13.49
CA ILE A 175 -2.56 9.58 13.96
C ILE A 175 -2.91 8.16 13.48
N LEU A 176 -2.70 7.88 12.18
CA LEU A 176 -2.97 6.56 11.58
C LEU A 176 -2.12 5.44 12.17
N THR A 177 -0.90 5.73 12.63
CA THR A 177 -0.07 4.74 13.32
C THR A 177 -0.38 4.66 14.81
N GLN A 178 -0.80 5.76 15.43
CA GLN A 178 -1.22 5.76 16.83
C GLN A 178 -2.50 4.95 17.06
N ILE A 179 -3.49 5.02 16.17
CA ILE A 179 -4.70 4.17 16.26
C ILE A 179 -4.35 2.67 16.22
N MET A 180 -3.31 2.31 15.46
CA MET A 180 -2.82 0.93 15.35
C MET A 180 -2.10 0.48 16.63
N LEU A 181 -1.37 1.38 17.31
CA LEU A 181 -0.79 1.11 18.64
C LEU A 181 -1.85 1.00 19.74
N ASN A 182 -3.00 1.64 19.55
CA ASN A 182 -4.09 1.74 20.52
C ASN A 182 -5.25 0.76 20.23
N ASP A 183 -4.96 -0.35 19.55
CA ASP A 183 -5.94 -1.42 19.27
C ASP A 183 -7.23 -0.92 18.60
N GLY A 184 -7.11 0.05 17.67
CA GLY A 184 -8.23 0.57 16.88
C GLY A 184 -8.95 1.76 17.50
N THR A 185 -8.37 2.39 18.52
CA THR A 185 -8.94 3.57 19.18
C THR A 185 -8.01 4.77 19.08
N TYR A 186 -8.55 5.95 18.74
CA TYR A 186 -7.83 7.21 18.82
C TYR A 186 -8.76 8.26 19.40
N GLU A 187 -8.35 8.88 20.51
CA GLU A 187 -9.23 9.73 21.33
C GLU A 187 -10.56 9.00 21.64
N ASP A 188 -11.70 9.62 21.32
CA ASP A 188 -13.04 9.05 21.55
C ASP A 188 -13.55 8.16 20.39
N VAL A 189 -12.75 8.00 19.32
CA VAL A 189 -13.15 7.25 18.13
C VAL A 189 -12.59 5.84 18.17
N LYS A 190 -13.49 4.85 18.13
CA LYS A 190 -13.15 3.42 18.06
C LYS A 190 -13.64 2.79 16.76
N PHE A 191 -12.72 2.22 15.99
CA PHE A 191 -13.01 1.55 14.72
C PHE A 191 -13.10 0.05 14.85
N TRP A 192 -12.20 -0.56 15.63
CA TRP A 192 -12.17 -2.00 15.85
C TRP A 192 -11.79 -2.33 17.30
N SER A 193 -11.88 -3.60 17.66
CA SER A 193 -11.48 -4.11 18.96
C SER A 193 -10.11 -4.78 18.87
N LYS A 194 -9.45 -4.97 20.02
CA LYS A 194 -8.20 -5.72 20.10
C LYS A 194 -8.28 -7.11 19.43
N ASN A 195 -9.40 -7.83 19.57
CA ASN A 195 -9.57 -9.14 18.92
C ASN A 195 -9.49 -9.05 17.38
N VAL A 196 -9.98 -7.95 16.79
CA VAL A 196 -9.86 -7.70 15.34
C VAL A 196 -8.42 -7.35 14.98
N GLN A 197 -7.74 -6.53 15.79
CA GLN A 197 -6.30 -6.24 15.60
C GLN A 197 -5.48 -7.54 15.63
N ASP A 198 -5.70 -8.38 16.65
CA ASP A 198 -5.00 -9.66 16.83
C ASP A 198 -5.25 -10.61 15.64
N LEU A 199 -6.47 -10.62 15.10
CA LEU A 199 -6.79 -11.37 13.88
C LEU A 199 -5.96 -10.88 12.68
N PHE A 200 -5.84 -9.57 12.48
CA PHE A 200 -5.07 -8.99 11.37
C PHE A 200 -3.55 -9.23 11.50
N LEU A 201 -3.07 -9.35 12.75
CA LEU A 201 -1.66 -9.60 13.06
C LEU A 201 -1.34 -11.09 13.30
N THR A 202 -2.31 -11.98 13.07
CA THR A 202 -2.09 -13.43 13.11
C THR A 202 -1.23 -13.84 11.90
N PRO A 203 -0.06 -14.47 12.12
CA PRO A 203 0.82 -14.87 11.02
C PRO A 203 0.17 -15.91 10.12
N TYR A 204 0.35 -15.76 8.82
CA TYR A 204 -0.11 -16.75 7.87
C TYR A 204 0.68 -18.06 8.03
N PRO A 205 0.03 -19.25 8.09
CA PRO A 205 0.68 -20.49 8.54
C PRO A 205 1.91 -20.92 7.74
N TYR A 206 1.98 -20.56 6.46
CA TYR A 206 3.01 -21.00 5.53
C TYR A 206 4.05 -19.93 5.22
N ASP A 207 3.75 -18.68 5.55
CA ASP A 207 4.71 -17.59 5.54
C ASP A 207 4.37 -16.63 6.69
N PRO A 208 5.09 -16.71 7.82
CA PRO A 208 4.77 -15.93 9.01
C PRO A 208 5.06 -14.44 8.83
N THR A 209 5.60 -14.01 7.68
CA THR A 209 5.80 -12.61 7.34
C THR A 209 4.55 -11.93 6.79
N PHE A 210 3.47 -12.65 6.51
CA PHE A 210 2.18 -12.09 6.11
C PHE A 210 1.17 -12.13 7.28
N GLY A 211 0.45 -11.03 7.46
CA GLY A 211 -0.83 -10.96 8.16
C GLY A 211 -1.93 -10.50 7.19
N LEU A 212 -3.11 -10.16 7.70
CA LEU A 212 -4.15 -9.53 6.89
C LEU A 212 -3.80 -8.05 6.70
N GLY A 213 -3.45 -7.59 5.50
CA GLY A 213 -3.07 -6.17 5.30
C GLY A 213 -1.61 -5.83 5.58
N TRP A 214 -0.87 -6.70 6.27
CA TRP A 214 0.40 -6.33 6.90
C TRP A 214 1.53 -7.30 6.60
N ARG A 215 2.76 -6.76 6.58
CA ARG A 215 3.97 -7.55 6.77
C ARG A 215 4.28 -7.64 8.26
N LEU A 216 4.70 -8.80 8.72
CA LEU A 216 5.01 -9.09 10.13
C LEU A 216 6.49 -9.44 10.30
N ASN A 217 7.12 -9.00 11.39
CA ASN A 217 8.53 -9.23 11.67
C ASN A 217 8.83 -10.59 12.36
N ARG A 218 7.90 -11.56 12.29
CA ARG A 218 7.89 -12.78 13.11
C ARG A 218 9.13 -13.68 12.98
N ASN A 219 9.77 -13.69 11.82
CA ASN A 219 10.98 -14.48 11.56
C ASN A 219 12.21 -13.61 11.25
N LYS A 220 12.10 -12.29 11.41
CA LYS A 220 13.17 -11.29 11.15
C LYS A 220 13.83 -11.36 9.77
N SER A 221 13.19 -11.98 8.78
CA SER A 221 13.72 -12.08 7.41
C SER A 221 13.64 -10.76 6.63
N LEU A 222 12.83 -9.81 7.10
CA LEU A 222 12.57 -8.53 6.45
C LEU A 222 13.46 -7.45 7.05
N SER A 223 14.64 -7.26 6.45
CA SER A 223 15.68 -6.35 6.96
C SER A 223 15.24 -4.88 7.09
N TRP A 224 14.20 -4.46 6.37
CA TRP A 224 13.68 -3.10 6.44
C TRP A 224 12.99 -2.76 7.77
N PHE A 225 12.64 -3.75 8.60
CA PHE A 225 12.23 -3.50 9.99
C PHE A 225 13.37 -2.97 10.87
N GLY A 226 14.63 -3.21 10.47
CA GLY A 226 15.81 -2.92 11.29
C GLY A 226 16.13 -4.03 12.29
N LEU A 227 17.32 -3.96 12.90
CA LEU A 227 17.87 -5.03 13.75
C LEU A 227 17.14 -5.19 15.09
N HIS A 228 16.59 -4.10 15.62
CA HIS A 228 16.06 -4.02 16.98
C HIS A 228 14.54 -4.10 17.06
N ALA A 229 13.86 -4.17 15.91
CA ALA A 229 12.43 -4.39 15.85
C ALA A 229 12.06 -5.70 16.56
N SER A 230 10.98 -5.66 17.35
CA SER A 230 10.50 -6.83 18.05
C SER A 230 9.86 -7.84 17.09
N ASP A 231 9.63 -9.06 17.58
CA ASP A 231 8.89 -10.07 16.82
C ASP A 231 7.41 -9.69 16.65
N ASP A 232 6.91 -8.74 17.46
CA ASP A 232 5.55 -8.18 17.39
C ASP A 232 5.45 -6.99 16.43
N ALA A 233 6.56 -6.54 15.85
CA ALA A 233 6.55 -5.45 14.90
C ALA A 233 5.85 -5.85 13.60
N TYR A 234 5.08 -4.92 13.04
CA TYR A 234 4.41 -5.08 11.75
C TYR A 234 4.46 -3.77 10.97
N GLY A 235 4.23 -3.83 9.67
CA GLY A 235 4.44 -2.68 8.81
C GLY A 235 4.27 -2.96 7.33
N HIS A 236 4.64 -1.98 6.51
CA HIS A 236 4.63 -2.10 5.06
C HIS A 236 5.58 -1.10 4.42
N THR A 237 6.07 -1.42 3.22
CA THR A 237 6.84 -0.51 2.36
C THR A 237 6.01 -0.05 1.16
N GLY A 238 6.25 1.15 0.65
CA GLY A 238 5.64 1.65 -0.58
C GLY A 238 6.65 1.80 -1.72
N TRP A 239 6.17 1.63 -2.95
CA TRP A 239 6.99 1.68 -4.16
C TRP A 239 7.80 2.97 -4.29
N THR A 240 7.19 4.12 -3.97
CA THR A 240 7.79 5.46 -4.08
C THR A 240 8.90 5.75 -3.07
N GLY A 241 9.07 4.89 -2.05
CA GLY A 241 10.09 5.07 -1.03
C GLY A 241 9.56 5.27 0.39
N THR A 242 8.32 4.88 0.65
CA THR A 242 7.75 4.95 1.99
C THR A 242 8.00 3.66 2.78
N CYS A 243 8.11 3.77 4.10
CA CYS A 243 8.21 2.63 4.99
C CYS A 243 7.57 2.99 6.33
N THR A 244 6.68 2.13 6.81
CA THR A 244 6.05 2.27 8.13
C THR A 244 6.30 1.01 8.94
N VAL A 245 6.75 1.17 10.18
CA VAL A 245 6.94 0.12 11.18
C VAL A 245 6.17 0.51 12.43
N ILE A 246 5.41 -0.43 12.99
CA ILE A 246 4.63 -0.27 14.21
C ILE A 246 5.02 -1.41 15.13
N ASP A 247 5.47 -1.07 16.34
CA ASP A 247 6.04 -2.01 17.29
C ASP A 247 5.38 -1.85 18.68
N PRO A 248 4.31 -2.64 18.94
CA PRO A 248 3.57 -2.56 20.20
C PRO A 248 4.42 -2.84 21.43
N LYS A 249 5.46 -3.70 21.32
CA LYS A 249 6.35 -4.05 22.44
C LYS A 249 7.05 -2.80 23.01
N TYR A 250 7.37 -1.84 22.15
CA TYR A 250 8.03 -0.61 22.55
C TYR A 250 7.09 0.61 22.54
N SER A 251 5.80 0.40 22.28
CA SER A 251 4.80 1.47 22.10
C SER A 251 5.28 2.55 21.13
N MET A 252 5.82 2.10 19.99
CA MET A 252 6.51 2.96 19.03
C MET A 252 6.01 2.71 17.61
N ALA A 253 5.90 3.78 16.83
CA ALA A 253 5.74 3.70 15.39
C ALA A 253 6.79 4.58 14.70
N ILE A 254 7.27 4.13 13.54
CA ILE A 254 8.24 4.83 12.71
C ILE A 254 7.64 4.95 11.31
N THR A 255 7.49 6.18 10.82
CA THR A 255 7.09 6.46 9.44
C THR A 255 8.23 7.20 8.74
N LEU A 256 8.76 6.58 7.69
CA LEU A 256 9.79 7.15 6.82
C LEU A 256 9.18 7.44 5.45
N LEU A 257 9.13 8.72 5.09
CA LEU A 257 8.66 9.18 3.78
C LEU A 257 9.86 9.70 2.98
N THR A 258 10.27 8.93 1.97
CA THR A 258 11.29 9.36 1.01
C THR A 258 10.67 9.48 -0.38
N ASN A 259 11.47 9.86 -1.35
CA ASN A 259 11.13 9.86 -2.77
C ASN A 259 12.14 9.04 -3.57
N LYS A 260 12.50 7.83 -3.12
CA LYS A 260 13.57 7.00 -3.72
C LYS A 260 13.45 6.81 -5.23
N ARG A 261 12.23 6.84 -5.78
CA ARG A 261 11.96 6.69 -7.22
C ARG A 261 12.23 7.97 -8.03
N HIS A 262 12.39 9.12 -7.38
CA HIS A 262 12.74 10.38 -8.02
C HIS A 262 14.25 10.48 -8.28
N THR A 263 14.78 9.48 -8.97
CA THR A 263 16.19 9.35 -9.36
C THR A 263 16.27 8.70 -10.75
N PRO A 264 17.41 8.75 -11.44
CA PRO A 264 17.56 8.03 -12.70
C PRO A 264 17.32 6.52 -12.53
N CYS A 265 16.56 5.93 -13.45
CA CYS A 265 16.44 4.48 -13.59
C CYS A 265 17.50 4.00 -14.60
N ILE A 266 18.39 3.11 -14.16
CA ILE A 266 19.50 2.58 -14.97
C ILE A 266 19.40 1.06 -14.90
N ASN A 267 19.30 0.40 -16.06
CA ASN A 267 19.15 -1.06 -16.17
C ASN A 267 18.00 -1.64 -15.32
N GLY A 268 16.87 -0.93 -15.25
CA GLY A 268 15.69 -1.35 -14.50
C GLY A 268 15.73 -1.03 -12.99
N THR A 269 16.80 -0.43 -12.49
CA THR A 269 16.96 -0.06 -11.07
C THR A 269 17.07 1.44 -10.89
N PHE A 270 16.32 1.99 -9.94
CA PHE A 270 16.44 3.40 -9.55
C PHE A 270 17.67 3.62 -8.67
N ASP A 271 18.46 4.66 -8.94
CA ASP A 271 19.65 5.00 -8.15
C ASP A 271 19.34 5.18 -6.64
N GLY A 272 18.14 5.67 -6.33
CA GLY A 272 17.62 5.84 -4.98
C GLY A 272 17.63 4.58 -4.11
N GLU A 273 17.63 3.38 -4.70
CA GLU A 273 17.69 2.12 -3.95
C GLU A 273 19.07 1.86 -3.30
N LYS A 274 20.12 2.56 -3.74
CA LYS A 274 21.47 2.38 -3.20
C LYS A 274 21.65 3.03 -1.84
N TYR A 275 20.91 4.10 -1.56
CA TYR A 275 21.02 4.87 -0.33
C TYR A 275 20.35 4.14 0.85
N GLU A 276 20.87 4.38 2.06
CA GLU A 276 20.34 3.78 3.29
C GLU A 276 18.87 4.17 3.54
N THR A 277 18.47 5.37 3.10
CA THR A 277 17.07 5.83 3.10
C THR A 277 16.17 5.07 2.13
N GLY A 278 16.73 4.50 1.05
CA GLY A 278 16.00 3.64 0.10
C GLY A 278 15.95 2.16 0.50
N LYS A 279 16.93 1.70 1.31
CA LYS A 279 16.99 0.34 1.89
C LYS A 279 16.24 0.22 3.21
N TYR A 280 16.00 1.34 3.89
CA TYR A 280 15.26 1.49 5.15
C TYR A 280 15.92 0.88 6.39
N GLY A 281 16.45 -0.34 6.33
CA GLY A 281 16.84 -1.13 7.52
C GLY A 281 17.83 -0.44 8.45
N LYS A 282 18.84 0.25 7.92
CA LYS A 282 19.79 1.02 8.73
C LYS A 282 19.13 2.24 9.38
N ILE A 283 18.27 2.94 8.65
CA ILE A 283 17.51 4.08 9.21
C ILE A 283 16.62 3.61 10.35
N MET A 284 15.87 2.51 10.16
CA MET A 284 15.05 1.94 11.23
C MET A 284 15.90 1.55 12.44
N THR A 285 17.02 0.85 12.22
CA THR A 285 17.95 0.46 13.29
C THR A 285 18.42 1.66 14.11
N LEU A 286 18.83 2.75 13.46
CA LEU A 286 19.28 3.96 14.13
C LEU A 286 18.15 4.64 14.94
N VAL A 287 16.91 4.62 14.44
CA VAL A 287 15.75 5.13 15.19
C VAL A 287 15.51 4.30 16.45
N TYR A 288 15.54 2.97 16.35
CA TYR A 288 15.43 2.10 17.52
C TYR A 288 16.56 2.35 18.53
N GLU A 289 17.81 2.46 18.08
CA GLU A 289 18.95 2.73 18.94
C GLU A 289 18.77 4.06 19.67
N SER A 290 18.39 5.13 18.96
CA SER A 290 18.11 6.43 19.56
C SER A 290 16.99 6.35 20.60
N MET A 291 15.89 5.65 20.31
CA MET A 291 14.72 5.62 21.20
C MET A 291 14.88 4.65 22.38
N LEU A 292 15.69 3.60 22.24
CA LEU A 292 15.88 2.60 23.29
C LEU A 292 17.09 2.89 24.19
N LEU A 293 18.16 3.49 23.66
CA LEU A 293 19.35 3.83 24.44
C LEU A 293 19.17 5.10 25.29
N HIS A 294 18.17 5.93 25.00
CA HIS A 294 17.87 7.16 25.74
C HIS A 294 16.69 7.04 26.71
N LYS A 295 16.26 5.83 27.09
CA LYS A 295 15.21 5.64 28.09
C LYS A 295 15.70 5.99 29.50
N ASP A 296 15.63 7.27 29.86
CA ASP A 296 14.85 7.60 31.05
C ASP A 296 13.37 7.35 30.69
N PRO A 297 12.60 6.61 31.52
CA PRO A 297 11.22 6.29 31.18
C PRO A 297 10.41 7.58 31.00
N PRO A 298 9.61 7.71 29.91
CA PRO A 298 8.75 8.86 29.74
C PRO A 298 7.79 8.96 30.92
N LYS A 299 7.80 10.12 31.59
CA LYS A 299 6.76 10.45 32.57
C LYS A 299 5.42 10.33 31.86
N LYS A 300 4.56 9.43 32.35
CA LYS A 300 3.17 9.35 31.92
C LYS A 300 2.58 10.77 31.99
N LEU A 301 2.11 11.27 30.85
CA LEU A 301 1.23 12.44 30.80
C LEU A 301 -0.11 12.08 31.45
#